data_AF-A0AAU5XCS3-F1
#
_entry.id   AF-A0AAU5XCS3-F1
#
_cell.length_a   1.000
_cell.length_b   1.000
_cell.length_c   1.000
_cell.angle_alpha   90.00
_cell.angle_beta   90.00
_cell.angle_gamma   90.00
#
_symmetry.space_group_name_H-M   'P 1'
#
loop_
_entity.id
_entity.type
_entity.pdbx_description
1 polymer ?
#
loop_
_entity_poly.entity_id
_entity_poly.type
_entity_poly.pdbx_seq_one_letter_code
_entity_poly.pdbx_strand_id
1 'polypeptide(L)'
;MRQHLREVDMYLDADWWRQITAEKRDELKEKLAGLPSAYKDEENSEEAKRFDLLALRLQLGLLVGDPGYDALRQQVQRIAEDLLDPTTLNDPVVSRHAGFITEVSGDDWWQDVTLPMLEHMRRVMRGLVRLIPVKRRGVVYTDFEDELGEPTPAELKGIVVGTNRSRFERKVRNYLRHIRGVN
;
A
#
# COMPACT_ATOMS: atom_id res chain seq x y z
N MET A 1 -33.85 -4.83 11.79
CA MET A 1 -33.11 -6.12 11.88
C MET A 1 -33.82 -7.14 11.00
N ARG A 2 -33.07 -7.84 10.12
CA ARG A 2 -33.49 -8.99 9.28
C ARG A 2 -34.41 -8.73 8.06
N GLN A 3 -33.95 -7.99 7.04
CA GLN A 3 -34.58 -8.04 5.70
C GLN A 3 -33.73 -8.74 4.63
N HIS A 4 -32.41 -8.88 4.84
CA HIS A 4 -31.48 -9.40 3.81
C HIS A 4 -30.98 -10.83 4.03
N LEU A 5 -31.45 -11.55 5.06
CA LEU A 5 -31.00 -12.93 5.31
C LEU A 5 -31.40 -13.91 4.20
N ARG A 6 -32.56 -13.70 3.55
CA ARG A 6 -33.01 -14.55 2.45
C ARG A 6 -32.18 -14.39 1.17
N GLU A 7 -31.56 -13.23 0.97
CA GLU A 7 -30.76 -12.94 -0.23
C GLU A 7 -29.36 -13.54 -0.09
N VAL A 8 -28.80 -13.58 1.12
CA VAL A 8 -27.48 -14.18 1.40
C VAL A 8 -27.54 -15.71 1.38
N ASP A 9 -28.64 -16.32 1.83
CA ASP A 9 -28.82 -17.78 1.79
C ASP A 9 -28.81 -18.35 0.37
N MET A 10 -29.22 -17.56 -0.63
CA MET A 10 -29.29 -18.02 -2.02
C MET A 10 -27.91 -18.16 -2.69
N TYR A 11 -26.89 -17.48 -2.17
CA TYR A 11 -25.52 -17.48 -2.70
C TYR A 11 -24.53 -18.34 -1.89
N LEU A 12 -25.02 -19.02 -0.84
CA LEU A 12 -24.27 -20.04 -0.11
C LEU A 12 -24.25 -21.40 -0.83
N ASP A 13 -25.13 -21.59 -1.82
CA ASP A 13 -25.21 -22.82 -2.59
C ASP A 13 -24.19 -22.83 -3.74
N ALA A 14 -23.28 -23.82 -3.73
CA ALA A 14 -22.19 -23.93 -4.69
C ALA A 14 -22.69 -24.17 -6.13
N ASP A 15 -23.90 -24.71 -6.31
CA ASP A 15 -24.48 -24.96 -7.62
C ASP A 15 -24.87 -23.65 -8.36
N TRP A 16 -25.07 -22.54 -7.66
CA TRP A 16 -25.35 -21.23 -8.28
C TRP A 16 -24.18 -20.68 -9.10
N TRP A 17 -22.95 -21.06 -8.74
CA TRP A 17 -21.73 -20.62 -9.42
C TRP A 17 -21.44 -21.39 -10.70
N ARG A 18 -22.14 -22.50 -10.96
CA ARG A 18 -21.92 -23.35 -12.14
C ARG A 18 -22.55 -22.80 -13.42
N GLN A 19 -23.51 -21.86 -13.31
CA GLN A 19 -24.15 -21.20 -14.45
C GLN A 19 -24.30 -19.70 -14.22
N ILE A 20 -23.22 -18.97 -14.50
CA ILE A 20 -23.18 -17.51 -14.52
C ILE A 20 -23.57 -17.01 -15.93
N THR A 21 -24.86 -16.73 -16.12
CA THR A 21 -25.37 -16.03 -17.32
C THR A 21 -25.10 -14.52 -17.24
N ALA A 22 -25.19 -13.81 -18.37
CA ALA A 22 -24.97 -12.36 -18.41
C ALA A 22 -25.97 -11.61 -17.52
N GLU A 23 -27.24 -12.03 -17.52
CA GLU A 23 -28.30 -11.43 -16.70
C GLU A 23 -28.04 -11.62 -15.19
N LYS A 24 -27.48 -12.77 -14.80
CA LYS A 24 -27.10 -13.04 -13.40
C LYS A 24 -25.91 -12.19 -12.95
N ARG A 25 -24.99 -11.84 -13.86
CA ARG A 25 -23.87 -10.92 -13.55
C ARG A 25 -24.38 -9.52 -13.25
N ASP A 26 -25.34 -9.03 -14.01
CA ASP A 26 -25.93 -7.72 -13.78
C ASP A 26 -26.73 -7.67 -12.48
N GLU A 27 -27.48 -8.74 -12.17
CA GLU A 27 -28.19 -8.88 -10.89
C GLU A 27 -27.24 -8.95 -9.67
N LEU A 28 -26.12 -9.68 -9.79
CA LEU A 28 -25.04 -9.70 -8.78
C LEU A 28 -24.43 -8.31 -8.58
N LYS A 29 -24.21 -7.56 -9.66
CA LYS A 29 -23.62 -6.22 -9.62
C LYS A 29 -24.55 -5.20 -8.97
N GLU A 30 -25.86 -5.31 -9.18
CA GLU A 30 -26.84 -4.43 -8.54
C GLU A 30 -27.13 -4.81 -7.08
N LYS A 31 -27.25 -6.10 -6.75
CA LYS A 31 -27.71 -6.54 -5.43
C LYS A 31 -26.60 -6.86 -4.43
N LEU A 32 -25.43 -7.34 -4.89
CA LEU A 32 -24.33 -7.78 -4.00
C LEU A 32 -23.15 -6.81 -3.92
N ALA A 33 -23.04 -5.82 -4.80
CA ALA A 33 -21.99 -4.78 -4.67
C ALA A 33 -22.12 -3.94 -3.37
N GLY A 34 -23.29 -4.00 -2.72
CA GLY A 34 -23.63 -3.19 -1.54
C GLY A 34 -23.35 -3.81 -0.16
N LEU A 35 -22.90 -5.07 -0.03
CA LEU A 35 -22.72 -5.72 1.27
C LEU A 35 -21.46 -6.62 1.26
N PRO A 36 -20.45 -6.51 2.15
CA PRO A 36 -20.17 -5.55 3.22
C PRO A 36 -19.02 -4.58 2.83
N SER A 37 -19.24 -3.74 1.82
CA SER A 37 -18.42 -2.54 1.57
C SER A 37 -18.99 -1.28 2.28
N ALA A 38 -20.16 -1.41 2.92
CA ALA A 38 -20.88 -0.33 3.58
C ALA A 38 -20.19 0.19 4.85
N TYR A 39 -19.31 -0.60 5.47
CA TYR A 39 -18.28 -0.07 6.35
C TYR A 39 -17.04 0.21 5.50
N LYS A 40 -17.05 1.36 4.81
CA LYS A 40 -15.81 2.02 4.44
C LYS A 40 -15.19 2.50 5.74
N ASP A 41 -14.57 1.57 6.46
CA ASP A 41 -13.58 1.97 7.43
C ASP A 41 -12.51 2.70 6.63
N GLU A 42 -12.45 3.99 6.90
CA GLU A 42 -11.64 4.96 6.20
C GLU A 42 -10.16 4.54 6.18
N GLU A 43 -9.72 3.78 7.18
CA GLU A 43 -8.37 3.21 7.30
C GLU A 43 -8.15 1.89 6.51
N ASN A 44 -9.21 1.23 6.05
CA ASN A 44 -9.18 -0.11 5.45
C ASN A 44 -9.64 -0.15 3.98
N SER A 45 -9.48 0.97 3.26
CA SER A 45 -9.79 1.05 1.83
C SER A 45 -8.93 0.09 1.00
N GLU A 46 -9.38 -0.23 -0.22
CA GLU A 46 -8.63 -1.07 -1.16
C GLU A 46 -7.26 -0.42 -1.50
N GLU A 47 -7.23 0.90 -1.68
CA GLU A 47 -6.00 1.66 -1.91
C GLU A 47 -5.02 1.55 -0.75
N ALA A 48 -5.51 1.62 0.50
CA ALA A 48 -4.68 1.44 1.68
C ALA A 48 -4.05 0.03 1.73
N LYS A 49 -4.81 -1.01 1.38
CA LYS A 49 -4.30 -2.40 1.31
C LYS A 49 -3.26 -2.60 0.21
N ARG A 50 -3.46 -1.98 -0.95
CA ARG A 50 -2.46 -2.00 -2.04
C ARG A 50 -1.17 -1.32 -1.61
N PHE A 51 -1.27 -0.18 -0.92
CA PHE A 51 -0.10 0.50 -0.40
C PHE A 51 0.61 -0.29 0.70
N ASP A 52 -0.15 -0.94 1.59
CA ASP A 52 0.41 -1.87 2.58
C ASP A 52 1.22 -2.98 1.90
N LEU A 53 0.66 -3.64 0.87
CA LEU A 53 1.36 -4.69 0.13
C LEU A 53 2.65 -4.16 -0.52
N LEU A 54 2.60 -2.98 -1.15
CA LEU A 54 3.78 -2.34 -1.74
C LEU A 54 4.86 -2.11 -0.68
N ALA A 55 4.51 -1.54 0.48
CA ALA A 55 5.44 -1.28 1.56
C ALA A 55 6.02 -2.58 2.16
N LEU A 56 5.20 -3.62 2.32
CA LEU A 56 5.64 -4.92 2.83
C LEU A 56 6.59 -5.62 1.85
N ARG A 57 6.34 -5.56 0.54
CA ARG A 57 7.27 -6.05 -0.48
C ARG A 57 8.59 -5.29 -0.43
N LEU A 58 8.55 -3.99 -0.20
CA LEU A 58 9.74 -3.16 -0.08
C LEU A 58 10.56 -3.50 1.19
N GLN A 59 9.89 -3.72 2.32
CA GLN A 59 10.51 -4.23 3.55
C GLN A 59 11.16 -5.60 3.35
N LEU A 60 10.47 -6.51 2.66
CA LEU A 60 11.02 -7.82 2.31
C LEU A 60 12.24 -7.67 1.41
N GLY A 61 12.14 -6.88 0.35
CA GLY A 61 13.24 -6.64 -0.59
C GLY A 61 14.49 -6.07 0.07
N LEU A 62 14.32 -5.20 1.06
CA LEU A 62 15.43 -4.68 1.87
C LEU A 62 16.14 -5.79 2.68
N LEU A 63 15.38 -6.75 3.20
CA LEU A 63 15.91 -7.84 4.02
C LEU A 63 16.63 -8.92 3.21
N VAL A 64 16.07 -9.27 2.05
CA VAL A 64 16.55 -10.40 1.24
C VAL A 64 17.47 -9.96 0.09
N GLY A 65 17.59 -8.65 -0.16
CA GLY A 65 18.38 -8.12 -1.27
C GLY A 65 17.71 -8.35 -2.63
N ASP A 66 16.39 -8.14 -2.71
CA ASP A 66 15.60 -8.39 -3.92
C ASP A 66 15.94 -7.37 -5.03
N PRO A 67 16.27 -7.80 -6.26
CA PRO A 67 16.47 -6.90 -7.40
C PRO A 67 15.24 -6.05 -7.75
N GLY A 68 14.03 -6.45 -7.35
CA GLY A 68 12.80 -5.67 -7.51
C GLY A 68 12.67 -4.45 -6.58
N TYR A 69 13.57 -4.29 -5.61
CA TYR A 69 13.52 -3.23 -4.60
C TYR A 69 13.44 -1.82 -5.20
N ASP A 70 14.28 -1.51 -6.19
CA ASP A 70 14.33 -0.16 -6.76
C ASP A 70 13.05 0.20 -7.54
N ALA A 71 12.43 -0.78 -8.19
CA ALA A 71 11.15 -0.58 -8.87
C ALA A 71 10.02 -0.27 -7.87
N LEU A 72 9.99 -0.99 -6.74
CA LEU A 72 9.02 -0.75 -5.66
C LEU A 72 9.24 0.63 -5.02
N ARG A 73 10.50 1.02 -4.77
CA ARG A 73 10.87 2.36 -4.30
C ARG A 73 10.35 3.45 -5.24
N GLN A 74 10.60 3.33 -6.55
CA GLN A 74 10.14 4.30 -7.53
C GLN A 74 8.61 4.38 -7.59
N GLN A 75 7.91 3.27 -7.36
CA GLN A 75 6.46 3.29 -7.24
C GLN A 75 5.99 4.08 -6.01
N VAL A 76 6.65 3.93 -4.85
CA VAL A 76 6.35 4.73 -3.66
C VAL A 76 6.66 6.22 -3.90
N GLN A 77 7.78 6.55 -4.53
CA GLN A 77 8.14 7.94 -4.85
C GLN A 77 7.07 8.61 -5.73
N ARG A 78 6.58 7.92 -6.77
CA ARG A 78 5.46 8.40 -7.60
C ARG A 78 4.18 8.63 -6.81
N ILE A 79 3.83 7.72 -5.89
CA ILE A 79 2.68 7.90 -5.00
C ILE A 79 2.86 9.12 -4.09
N ALA A 80 4.08 9.36 -3.59
CA ALA A 80 4.38 10.55 -2.81
C ALA A 80 4.25 11.84 -3.67
N GLU A 81 4.72 11.83 -4.91
CA GLU A 81 4.54 12.94 -5.86
C GLU A 81 3.05 13.21 -6.15
N ASP A 82 2.24 12.17 -6.36
CA ASP A 82 0.79 12.29 -6.58
C ASP A 82 0.06 12.89 -5.36
N LEU A 83 0.54 12.60 -4.15
CA LEU A 83 0.05 13.21 -2.91
C LEU A 83 0.47 14.68 -2.77
N LEU A 84 1.63 15.06 -3.31
CA LEU A 84 2.13 16.45 -3.30
C LEU A 84 1.55 17.31 -4.42
N ASP A 85 0.88 16.72 -5.41
CA ASP A 85 0.18 17.49 -6.43
C ASP A 85 -0.80 18.50 -5.79
N PRO A 86 -0.89 19.74 -6.28
CA PRO A 86 -1.74 20.77 -5.69
C PRO A 86 -3.20 20.37 -5.45
N THR A 87 -3.77 19.50 -6.29
CA THR A 87 -5.15 19.06 -6.12
C THR A 87 -5.33 18.12 -4.93
N THR A 88 -4.33 17.30 -4.63
CA THR A 88 -4.32 16.40 -3.47
C THR A 88 -3.81 17.12 -2.22
N LEU A 89 -2.77 17.96 -2.37
CA LEU A 89 -2.11 18.70 -1.28
C LEU A 89 -3.01 19.75 -0.61
N ASN A 90 -4.02 20.27 -1.33
CA ASN A 90 -5.02 21.17 -0.76
C ASN A 90 -5.90 20.50 0.32
N ASP A 91 -5.93 19.17 0.41
CA ASP A 91 -6.61 18.46 1.50
C ASP A 91 -5.86 18.68 2.83
N PRO A 92 -6.52 19.15 3.91
CA PRO A 92 -5.87 19.39 5.20
C PRO A 92 -5.18 18.16 5.81
N VAL A 93 -5.71 16.96 5.55
CA VAL A 93 -5.14 15.69 6.05
C VAL A 93 -3.80 15.43 5.35
N VAL A 94 -3.71 15.68 4.05
CA VAL A 94 -2.47 15.52 3.27
C VAL A 94 -1.46 16.61 3.64
N SER A 95 -1.90 17.86 3.69
CA SER A 95 -1.06 19.02 4.01
C SER A 95 -0.32 18.89 5.34
N ARG A 96 -0.98 18.31 6.36
CA ARG A 96 -0.37 18.02 7.67
C ARG A 96 0.88 17.13 7.57
N HIS A 97 0.97 16.28 6.55
CA HIS A 97 2.06 15.35 6.33
C HIS A 97 3.01 15.76 5.18
N ALA A 98 2.80 16.93 4.57
CA ALA A 98 3.53 17.37 3.37
C ALA A 98 5.06 17.35 3.51
N GLY A 99 5.59 17.72 4.68
CA GLY A 99 7.03 17.65 4.95
C GLY A 99 7.57 16.22 4.84
N PHE A 100 6.90 15.26 5.46
CA PHE A 100 7.29 13.85 5.39
C PHE A 100 7.11 13.27 3.98
N ILE A 101 6.03 13.61 3.29
CA ILE A 101 5.78 13.13 1.92
C ILE A 101 6.87 13.67 0.97
N THR A 102 7.27 14.93 1.12
CA THR A 102 8.41 15.54 0.39
C THR A 102 9.72 14.81 0.64
N GLU A 103 9.98 14.38 1.88
CA GLU A 103 11.16 13.56 2.17
C GLU A 103 11.09 12.22 1.43
N VAL A 104 9.95 11.50 1.52
CA VAL A 104 9.76 10.19 0.89
C VAL A 104 9.84 10.25 -0.65
N SER A 105 9.39 11.34 -1.28
CA SER A 105 9.55 11.51 -2.73
C SER A 105 11.02 11.68 -3.14
N GLY A 106 11.87 12.20 -2.25
CA GLY A 106 13.28 12.47 -2.52
C GLY A 106 14.22 11.28 -2.29
N ASP A 107 15.25 11.16 -3.12
CA ASP A 107 16.22 10.04 -3.07
C ASP A 107 17.02 9.97 -1.76
N ASP A 108 17.24 11.11 -1.10
CA ASP A 108 17.99 11.20 0.15
C ASP A 108 17.34 10.42 1.29
N TRP A 109 16.01 10.33 1.33
CA TRP A 109 15.30 9.58 2.35
C TRP A 109 15.54 8.07 2.22
N TRP A 110 15.75 7.58 1.00
CA TRP A 110 15.99 6.17 0.70
C TRP A 110 17.42 5.69 1.00
N GLN A 111 18.38 6.60 1.12
CA GLN A 111 19.77 6.26 1.47
C GLN A 111 19.88 5.69 2.89
N ASP A 112 20.45 4.50 3.08
CA ASP A 112 20.52 3.81 4.38
C ASP A 112 19.14 3.64 5.06
N VAL A 113 18.08 3.44 4.28
CA VAL A 113 16.72 3.23 4.82
C VAL A 113 16.65 1.94 5.64
N THR A 114 15.77 1.94 6.64
CA THR A 114 15.65 0.86 7.62
C THR A 114 14.22 0.32 7.68
N LEU A 115 14.04 -0.91 8.14
CA LEU A 115 12.69 -1.49 8.32
C LEU A 115 11.75 -0.60 9.15
N PRO A 116 12.17 -0.02 10.30
CA PRO A 116 11.27 0.85 11.06
C PRO A 116 10.88 2.13 10.30
N MET A 117 11.76 2.66 9.45
CA MET A 117 11.43 3.81 8.60
C MET A 117 10.37 3.44 7.54
N LEU A 118 10.52 2.28 6.90
CA LEU A 118 9.54 1.80 5.92
C LEU A 118 8.18 1.48 6.57
N GLU A 119 8.19 0.92 7.78
CA GLU A 119 6.96 0.68 8.54
C GLU A 119 6.26 1.98 8.94
N HIS A 120 7.03 3.01 9.29
CA HIS A 120 6.47 4.32 9.57
C HIS A 120 5.86 4.97 8.33
N MET A 121 6.56 4.91 7.20
CA MET A 121 6.03 5.34 5.91
C MET A 121 4.72 4.64 5.58
N ARG A 122 4.65 3.32 5.75
CA ARG A 122 3.42 2.53 5.57
C ARG A 122 2.26 3.10 6.40
N ARG A 123 2.48 3.29 7.70
CA ARG A 123 1.45 3.78 8.63
C ARG A 123 0.97 5.19 8.32
N VAL A 124 1.88 6.09 7.93
CA VAL A 124 1.52 7.49 7.63
C VAL A 124 0.78 7.59 6.30
N MET A 125 1.30 6.96 5.25
CA MET A 125 0.80 7.17 3.89
C MET A 125 -0.42 6.30 3.54
N ARG A 126 -0.66 5.16 4.20
CA ARG A 126 -1.80 4.27 3.90
C ARG A 126 -3.17 4.97 3.92
N GLY A 127 -3.37 5.95 4.81
CA GLY A 127 -4.63 6.70 4.90
C GLY A 127 -4.74 7.81 3.87
N LEU A 128 -3.61 8.22 3.27
CA LEU A 128 -3.54 9.33 2.34
C LEU A 128 -3.74 8.89 0.89
N VAL A 129 -3.28 7.69 0.51
CA VAL A 129 -3.32 7.22 -0.89
C VAL A 129 -4.71 7.20 -1.51
N ARG A 130 -5.76 7.00 -0.70
CA ARG A 130 -7.16 7.05 -1.16
C ARG A 130 -7.58 8.42 -1.67
N LEU A 131 -6.92 9.49 -1.20
CA LEU A 131 -7.21 10.89 -1.53
C LEU A 131 -6.67 11.28 -2.91
N ILE A 132 -5.83 10.43 -3.52
CA ILE A 132 -5.34 10.62 -4.89
C ILE A 132 -6.53 10.48 -5.87
N PRO A 133 -6.84 11.52 -6.67
CA PRO A 133 -7.97 11.51 -7.60
C PRO A 133 -7.92 10.36 -8.61
N VAL A 134 -9.05 9.66 -8.82
CA VAL A 134 -9.14 8.48 -9.70
C VAL A 134 -8.70 8.76 -11.15
N LYS A 135 -8.97 9.96 -11.68
CA LYS A 135 -8.55 10.36 -13.04
C LYS A 135 -7.03 10.52 -13.19
N ARG A 136 -6.30 10.70 -12.09
CA ARG A 136 -4.83 10.74 -12.04
C ARG A 136 -4.22 9.37 -11.77
N ARG A 137 -5.03 8.35 -11.45
CA ARG A 137 -4.59 6.94 -11.32
C ARG A 137 -4.28 6.27 -12.67
N GLY A 138 -4.10 7.06 -13.73
CA GLY A 138 -3.76 6.59 -15.07
C GLY A 138 -2.25 6.47 -15.24
N VAL A 139 -1.78 5.24 -15.47
CA VAL A 139 -0.38 4.83 -15.78
C VAL A 139 0.56 4.64 -14.57
N VAL A 140 0.05 4.05 -13.48
CA VAL A 140 0.86 3.13 -12.66
C VAL A 140 0.11 1.80 -12.59
N TYR A 141 -0.18 1.24 -13.76
CA TYR A 141 -0.69 -0.12 -13.87
C TYR A 141 0.53 -1.01 -14.06
N THR A 142 1.08 -1.51 -12.96
CA THR A 142 1.92 -2.70 -13.05
C THR A 142 1.03 -3.84 -13.49
N ASP A 143 1.40 -4.43 -14.62
CA ASP A 143 0.85 -5.67 -15.12
C ASP A 143 0.92 -6.74 -14.02
N PHE A 144 -0.22 -7.35 -13.68
CA PHE A 144 -0.26 -8.49 -12.77
C PHE A 144 -0.27 -9.77 -13.60
N GLU A 145 0.84 -10.05 -14.29
CA GLU A 145 1.17 -11.43 -14.60
C GLU A 145 1.79 -12.03 -13.34
N ASP A 146 0.95 -12.75 -12.59
CA ASP A 146 1.37 -13.55 -11.44
C ASP A 146 2.08 -14.80 -12.00
N GLU A 147 3.35 -14.68 -12.38
CA GLU A 147 4.20 -15.85 -12.55
C GLU A 147 4.65 -16.33 -11.16
N LEU A 148 3.91 -17.29 -10.61
CA LEU A 148 4.36 -18.09 -9.47
C LEU A 148 5.60 -18.90 -9.89
N GLY A 149 6.78 -18.28 -9.83
CA GLY A 149 8.06 -18.96 -9.96
C GLY A 149 8.25 -19.97 -8.83
N GLU A 150 8.98 -21.07 -9.12
CA GLU A 150 9.22 -22.12 -8.14
C GLU A 150 9.91 -21.58 -6.86
N PRO A 151 9.55 -22.08 -5.67
CA PRO A 151 10.13 -21.63 -4.42
C PRO A 151 11.61 -22.04 -4.35
N THR A 152 12.52 -21.11 -4.66
CA THR A 152 13.94 -21.30 -4.41
C THR A 152 14.27 -21.03 -2.95
N PRO A 153 14.96 -21.94 -2.24
CA PRO A 153 15.48 -21.65 -0.91
C PRO A 153 16.47 -20.49 -1.00
N ALA A 154 16.08 -19.34 -0.42
CA ALA A 154 16.95 -18.17 -0.35
C ALA A 154 17.97 -18.36 0.79
N GLU A 155 19.24 -18.50 0.45
CA GLU A 155 20.31 -18.32 1.43
C GLU A 155 20.39 -16.83 1.79
N LEU A 156 20.09 -16.52 3.05
CA LEU A 156 20.30 -15.18 3.62
C LEU A 156 21.81 -14.88 3.66
N LYS A 157 22.34 -14.29 2.60
CA LYS A 157 23.70 -13.75 2.59
C LYS A 157 23.72 -12.44 3.37
N GLY A 158 24.28 -12.53 4.57
CA GLY A 158 24.44 -11.41 5.48
C GLY A 158 25.05 -10.19 4.79
N ILE A 159 24.28 -9.09 4.82
CA ILE A 159 24.69 -7.69 4.94
C ILE A 159 26.18 -7.46 4.63
N VAL A 160 26.51 -7.35 3.34
CA VAL A 160 27.74 -6.66 2.93
C VAL A 160 27.36 -5.66 1.85
N VAL A 161 26.97 -4.46 2.28
CA VAL A 161 26.90 -3.29 1.39
C VAL A 161 27.41 -2.09 2.18
N GLY A 162 28.39 -1.39 1.62
CA GLY A 162 29.08 -0.23 2.18
C GLY A 162 28.14 0.90 2.57
N THR A 163 27.53 0.76 3.75
CA THR A 163 26.63 1.71 4.36
C THR A 163 27.45 2.73 5.12
N ASN A 164 27.16 4.02 4.92
CA ASN A 164 27.73 5.06 5.74
C ASN A 164 27.10 4.92 7.14
N ARG A 165 27.74 4.13 8.01
CA ARG A 165 27.25 3.80 9.36
C ARG A 165 26.81 5.03 10.16
N SER A 166 27.47 6.17 9.97
CA SER A 166 27.09 7.43 10.64
C SER A 166 25.72 7.96 10.20
N ARG A 167 25.40 7.83 8.90
CA ARG A 167 24.13 8.27 8.32
C ARG A 167 23.00 7.33 8.73
N PHE A 168 23.24 6.01 8.74
CA PHE A 168 22.33 5.01 9.30
C PHE A 168 22.01 5.28 10.78
N GLU A 169 23.03 5.41 11.64
CA GLU A 169 22.86 5.65 13.08
C GLU A 169 22.12 6.96 13.34
N ARG A 170 22.39 8.01 12.54
CA ARG A 170 21.67 9.28 12.60
C ARG A 170 20.19 9.11 12.24
N LYS A 171 19.86 8.35 11.20
CA LYS A 171 18.47 8.09 10.78
C LYS A 171 17.70 7.30 11.83
N VAL A 172 18.28 6.21 12.34
CA VAL A 172 17.67 5.40 13.41
C VAL A 172 17.44 6.26 14.66
N ARG A 173 18.42 7.08 15.06
CA ARG A 173 18.28 7.95 16.24
C ARG A 173 17.20 9.02 16.06
N ASN A 174 17.14 9.66 14.90
CA ASN A 174 16.09 10.64 14.59
C ASN A 174 14.70 9.98 14.62
N TYR A 175 14.57 8.80 14.04
CA TYR A 175 13.34 8.01 14.08
C TYR A 175 12.89 7.69 15.52
N LEU A 176 13.80 7.19 16.36
CA LEU A 176 13.50 6.88 17.76
C LEU A 176 13.11 8.10 18.59
N ARG A 177 13.61 9.30 18.25
CA ARG A 177 13.17 10.55 18.88
C ARG A 177 11.77 10.96 18.45
N HIS A 178 11.43 10.75 17.18
CA HIS A 178 10.10 11.10 16.65
C HIS A 178 8.99 10.23 17.28
N ILE A 179 9.26 8.95 17.56
CA ILE A 179 8.31 8.07 18.26
C ILE A 179 8.16 8.46 19.74
N ARG A 180 9.24 8.87 20.41
CA ARG A 180 9.21 9.18 21.85
C ARG A 180 8.65 10.56 22.19
N GLY A 181 8.44 11.43 21.20
CA GLY A 181 7.86 12.77 21.37
C GLY A 181 6.33 12.81 21.26
N VAL A 182 5.67 11.66 21.06
CA VAL A 182 4.21 11.54 21.04
C VAL A 182 3.77 10.71 22.24
N ASN A 183 3.76 11.36 23.42
CA ASN A 183 3.03 10.96 24.62
C ASN A 183 2.69 12.23 25.40
#